data_AF-A0AAN9V677-F1
#
_entry.id   AF-A0AAN9V677-F1
#
_cell.length_a   1.000
_cell.length_b   1.000
_cell.length_c   1.000
_cell.angle_alpha   90.00
_cell.angle_beta   90.00
_cell.angle_gamma   90.00
#
_symmetry.space_group_name_H-M   'P 1'
#
loop_
_entity.id
_entity.type
_entity.pdbx_description
1 polymer ?
#
loop_
_entity_poly.entity_id
_entity_poly.type
_entity_poly.pdbx_seq_one_letter_code
_entity_poly.pdbx_strand_id
1 'polypeptide(L)'
;MDKFYLALSFYHRRKCEECAAICTELLEKNPYDQAVWTLKMRALTEQVYVDDIEAEEEGLAEVLFDSDTIAVVARPGTSLRTATTTAGPMQTCRPRTQTGRPLSGVVRPGTQSGRPGSLEQALKTPRTAKTARPITSQSARTVRLGTASMLTEPGGPFIQLSRLNLGKYASQPNVARPLFEYIFYHENDVRHAMELAVQATQACQFKDWWWKVQLGKCYFTLGLMRDAEQQFRSALKQHQVVETFLRLARVYVRLDQPLSALDVCKTGLEYFPKEITLTMEIARLFEGLNNIPLSVKYYKELLQEDSTHVEAIACIGMQHFYTDQPEVALRFYRHLLQMGIYNAELFNNLGLCCFYAQQYDMTLTCFEQALSLATDESVADVWYNISHVAVGVGDTNLAGQCLRLALSADNNHAPAYNNLGVLEMRRGHPEQARAFFQAAGSLAPYLFEPHYNYATLTEKMGDLQTSYIVIQKALQAYPSHVCSKELLKVLQTHFSFI
;
A
#
# COMPACT_ATOMS: atom_id res chain seq x y z
N MET A 1 -29.27 37.27 -7.09
CA MET A 1 -28.09 36.67 -7.73
C MET A 1 -28.56 35.54 -8.62
N ASP A 2 -28.00 35.39 -9.81
CA ASP A 2 -28.32 34.27 -10.69
C ASP A 2 -27.95 32.94 -10.00
N LYS A 3 -28.90 31.99 -9.99
CA LYS A 3 -28.73 30.70 -9.32
C LYS A 3 -27.66 29.85 -10.00
N PHE A 4 -27.53 29.94 -11.33
CA PHE A 4 -26.50 29.20 -12.07
C PHE A 4 -25.09 29.71 -11.75
N TYR A 5 -24.92 31.03 -11.71
CA TYR A 5 -23.65 31.65 -11.29
C TYR A 5 -23.27 31.29 -9.84
N LEU A 6 -24.25 31.22 -8.94
CA LEU A 6 -24.04 30.78 -7.57
C LEU A 6 -23.53 29.33 -7.51
N ALA A 7 -24.14 28.43 -8.28
CA ALA A 7 -23.70 27.03 -8.38
C ALA A 7 -22.26 26.90 -8.92
N LEU A 8 -21.92 27.64 -9.99
CA LEU A 8 -20.54 27.72 -10.51
C LEU A 8 -19.55 28.18 -9.43
N SER A 9 -19.93 29.19 -8.65
CA SER A 9 -19.07 29.71 -7.58
C SER A 9 -18.86 28.70 -6.46
N PHE A 10 -19.87 27.89 -6.12
CA PHE A 10 -19.72 26.81 -5.14
C PHE A 10 -18.86 25.67 -5.66
N TYR A 11 -19.02 25.30 -6.94
CA TYR A 11 -18.16 24.33 -7.59
C TYR A 11 -16.67 24.75 -7.55
N HIS A 12 -16.36 26.00 -7.92
CA HIS A 12 -14.99 26.50 -7.83
C HIS A 12 -14.42 26.54 -6.40
N ARG A 13 -15.28 26.64 -5.39
CA ARG A 13 -14.90 26.59 -3.97
C ARG A 13 -14.86 25.16 -3.41
N ARG A 14 -15.00 24.12 -4.25
CA ARG A 14 -15.10 22.70 -3.87
C ARG A 14 -16.26 22.40 -2.91
N LYS A 15 -17.31 23.21 -2.94
CA LYS A 15 -18.56 22.95 -2.21
C LYS A 15 -19.52 22.16 -3.09
N CYS A 16 -19.19 20.90 -3.34
CA CYS A 16 -19.87 20.08 -4.33
C CYS A 16 -21.31 19.72 -3.93
N GLU A 17 -21.62 19.56 -2.64
CA GLU A 17 -22.97 19.25 -2.16
C GLU A 17 -23.96 20.42 -2.38
N GLU A 18 -23.58 21.62 -1.95
CA GLU A 18 -24.37 22.85 -2.14
C GLU A 18 -24.59 23.13 -3.65
N CYS A 19 -23.57 22.85 -4.47
CA CYS A 19 -23.63 22.95 -5.91
C CYS A 19 -24.66 21.97 -6.51
N ALA A 20 -24.58 20.68 -6.15
CA ALA A 20 -25.48 19.66 -6.65
C ALA A 20 -26.95 19.94 -6.30
N ALA A 21 -27.22 20.45 -5.09
CA ALA A 21 -28.56 20.83 -4.62
C ALA A 21 -29.16 22.01 -5.41
N ILE A 22 -28.35 23.02 -5.75
CA ILE A 22 -28.84 24.12 -6.59
C ILE A 22 -29.08 23.65 -8.02
N CYS A 23 -28.24 22.74 -8.53
CA CYS A 23 -28.46 22.15 -9.85
C CYS A 23 -29.72 21.30 -9.92
N THR A 24 -30.08 20.55 -8.87
CA THR A 24 -31.36 19.82 -8.83
C THR A 24 -32.54 20.79 -8.93
N GLU A 25 -32.55 21.88 -8.17
CA GLU A 25 -33.60 22.90 -8.25
C GLU A 25 -33.70 23.55 -9.64
N LEU A 26 -32.56 23.74 -10.31
CA LEU A 26 -32.51 24.33 -11.65
C LEU A 26 -33.00 23.35 -12.73
N LEU A 27 -32.67 22.06 -12.62
CA LEU A 27 -33.11 21.03 -13.56
C LEU A 27 -34.61 20.72 -13.41
N GLU A 28 -35.16 20.80 -12.20
CA GLU A 28 -36.61 20.70 -11.97
C GLU A 28 -37.38 21.82 -12.69
N LYS A 29 -36.81 23.02 -12.74
CA LYS A 29 -37.41 24.16 -13.44
C LYS A 29 -37.22 24.06 -14.95
N ASN A 30 -36.02 23.69 -15.40
CA ASN A 30 -35.64 23.62 -16.81
C ASN A 30 -34.92 22.29 -17.12
N PRO A 31 -35.66 21.26 -17.59
CA PRO A 31 -35.09 19.93 -17.82
C PRO A 31 -34.08 19.83 -18.98
N TYR A 32 -34.06 20.82 -19.88
CA TYR A 32 -33.25 20.79 -21.11
C TYR A 32 -31.89 21.51 -20.99
N ASP A 33 -31.57 22.07 -19.82
CA ASP A 33 -30.35 22.84 -19.63
C ASP A 33 -29.12 21.93 -19.49
N GLN A 34 -28.35 21.82 -20.57
CA GLN A 34 -27.14 21.00 -20.62
C GLN A 34 -26.00 21.56 -19.76
N ALA A 35 -25.95 22.87 -19.53
CA ALA A 35 -24.90 23.47 -18.73
C ALA A 35 -25.08 23.11 -17.25
N VAL A 36 -26.31 23.20 -16.75
CA VAL A 36 -26.65 22.75 -15.39
C VAL A 36 -26.44 21.24 -15.26
N TRP A 37 -26.78 20.48 -16.30
CA TRP A 37 -26.57 19.03 -16.32
C TRP A 37 -25.10 18.65 -16.20
N THR A 38 -24.22 19.21 -17.04
CA THR A 38 -22.77 18.95 -17.00
C THR A 38 -22.13 19.42 -15.69
N LEU A 39 -22.60 20.53 -15.12
CA LEU A 39 -22.10 21.05 -13.85
C LEU A 39 -22.49 20.14 -12.68
N LYS A 40 -23.72 19.61 -12.67
CA LYS A 40 -24.14 18.61 -11.68
C LYS A 40 -23.31 17.33 -11.80
N MET A 41 -23.06 16.85 -13.01
CA MET A 41 -22.20 15.68 -13.25
C MET A 41 -20.83 15.84 -12.63
N ARG A 42 -20.18 16.98 -12.88
CA ARG A 42 -18.86 17.29 -12.33
C ARG A 42 -18.86 17.39 -10.80
N ALA A 43 -19.88 18.03 -10.23
CA ALA A 43 -20.01 18.13 -8.79
C ALA A 43 -20.13 16.74 -8.13
N LEU A 44 -20.96 15.85 -8.68
CA LEU A 44 -21.12 14.47 -8.18
C LEU A 44 -19.83 13.64 -8.36
N THR A 45 -19.15 13.78 -9.49
CA THR A 45 -17.86 13.08 -9.69
C THR A 45 -16.80 13.55 -8.71
N GLU A 46 -16.68 14.85 -8.47
CA GLU A 46 -15.63 15.39 -7.60
C GLU A 46 -15.82 15.02 -6.13
N GLN A 47 -17.05 14.74 -5.68
CA GLN A 47 -17.30 14.20 -4.33
C GLN A 47 -16.65 12.83 -4.12
N VAL A 48 -16.62 12.00 -5.17
CA VAL A 48 -16.17 10.60 -5.12
C VAL A 48 -14.83 10.41 -5.82
N TYR A 49 -14.29 11.44 -6.45
CA TYR A 49 -13.09 11.36 -7.27
C TYR A 49 -11.88 10.90 -6.45
N VAL A 50 -11.24 9.86 -6.93
CA VAL A 50 -9.98 9.33 -6.40
C VAL A 50 -9.05 9.14 -7.59
N ASP A 51 -7.80 9.57 -7.46
CA ASP A 51 -6.82 9.35 -8.52
C ASP A 51 -6.54 7.84 -8.66
N ASP A 52 -6.81 7.32 -9.85
CA ASP A 52 -6.68 5.89 -10.10
C ASP A 52 -5.22 5.43 -10.18
N ILE A 53 -4.25 6.33 -10.37
CA ILE A 53 -2.82 5.94 -10.46
C ILE A 53 -2.32 5.40 -9.13
N GLU A 54 -2.73 6.02 -8.03
CA GLU A 54 -2.28 5.65 -6.67
C GLU A 54 -3.21 4.63 -6.00
N ALA A 55 -4.48 4.60 -6.41
CA ALA A 55 -5.54 3.78 -5.81
C ALA A 55 -5.67 2.37 -6.42
N GLU A 56 -4.66 1.87 -7.13
CA GLU A 56 -4.70 0.53 -7.72
C GLU A 56 -4.64 -0.57 -6.65
N GLU A 57 -5.69 -1.39 -6.55
CA GLU A 57 -5.75 -2.54 -5.66
C GLU A 57 -5.83 -3.82 -6.49
N GLU A 58 -4.96 -4.81 -6.21
CA GLU A 58 -5.05 -6.13 -6.85
C GLU A 58 -5.91 -7.06 -5.98
N GLY A 59 -6.98 -7.62 -6.55
CA GLY A 59 -7.82 -8.62 -5.89
C GLY A 59 -7.18 -10.02 -5.87
N LEU A 60 -7.75 -10.94 -5.08
CA LEU A 60 -7.29 -12.34 -5.02
C LEU A 60 -7.31 -13.03 -6.39
N ALA A 61 -8.36 -12.80 -7.18
CA ALA A 61 -8.52 -13.43 -8.48
C ALA A 61 -7.42 -12.99 -9.45
N GLU A 62 -7.13 -11.70 -9.47
CA GLU A 62 -6.09 -11.10 -10.30
C GLU A 62 -4.69 -11.59 -9.91
N VAL A 63 -4.44 -11.75 -8.62
CA VAL A 63 -3.13 -12.18 -8.13
C VAL A 63 -2.84 -13.65 -8.44
N LEU A 64 -3.87 -14.50 -8.41
CA LEU A 64 -3.74 -15.96 -8.52
C LEU A 64 -4.08 -16.54 -9.90
N PHE A 65 -5.09 -15.99 -10.58
CA PHE A 65 -5.62 -16.55 -11.83
C PHE A 65 -5.14 -15.80 -13.08
N ASP A 66 -4.83 -14.50 -12.98
CA ASP A 66 -4.32 -13.75 -14.14
C ASP A 66 -2.83 -14.07 -14.37
N SER A 67 -2.56 -14.87 -15.39
CA SER A 67 -1.21 -15.23 -15.82
C SER A 67 -0.71 -14.29 -16.92
N ASP A 68 -0.58 -13.00 -16.61
CA ASP A 68 -0.11 -11.99 -17.58
C ASP A 68 1.42 -11.97 -17.76
N THR A 69 2.14 -12.74 -16.94
CA THR A 69 3.60 -12.76 -16.92
C THR A 69 4.16 -13.73 -17.96
N ILE A 70 5.04 -13.22 -18.82
CA ILE A 70 5.70 -14.02 -19.87
C ILE A 70 6.69 -15.02 -19.26
N ALA A 71 7.50 -14.59 -18.29
CA ALA A 71 8.52 -15.42 -17.68
C ALA A 71 8.01 -16.05 -16.38
N VAL A 72 7.95 -17.38 -16.35
CA VAL A 72 7.58 -18.14 -15.14
C VAL A 72 8.70 -18.13 -14.10
N VAL A 73 9.94 -18.22 -14.55
CA VAL A 73 11.15 -18.15 -13.70
C VAL A 73 12.05 -17.05 -14.25
N ALA A 74 11.79 -15.82 -13.83
CA ALA A 74 12.63 -14.69 -14.20
C ALA A 74 13.98 -14.73 -13.48
N ARG A 75 15.00 -14.14 -14.09
CA ARG A 75 16.31 -13.95 -13.44
C ARG A 75 16.13 -13.14 -12.14
N PRO A 76 16.83 -13.48 -11.05
CA PRO A 76 16.77 -12.69 -9.82
C PRO A 76 17.11 -11.21 -10.09
N GLY A 77 16.26 -10.32 -9.59
CA GLY A 77 16.40 -8.87 -9.79
C GLY A 77 15.76 -8.30 -11.08
N THR A 78 15.14 -9.13 -11.93
CA THR A 78 14.44 -8.65 -13.14
C THR A 78 12.91 -8.77 -13.05
N SER A 79 12.39 -9.26 -11.94
CA SER A 79 10.95 -9.44 -11.67
C SER A 79 10.65 -8.97 -10.25
N LEU A 80 9.46 -8.42 -10.05
CA LEU A 80 8.97 -8.03 -8.73
C LEU A 80 8.55 -9.28 -7.92
N ARG A 81 8.20 -10.39 -8.58
CA ARG A 81 7.79 -11.64 -7.92
C ARG A 81 8.95 -12.38 -7.25
N THR A 82 10.16 -12.33 -7.83
CA THR A 82 11.34 -13.10 -7.37
C THR A 82 12.40 -12.27 -6.63
N ALA A 83 12.05 -11.06 -6.16
CA ALA A 83 12.99 -10.09 -5.58
C ALA A 83 13.64 -10.48 -4.22
N THR A 84 13.59 -11.74 -3.79
CA THR A 84 13.86 -12.17 -2.41
C THR A 84 15.23 -12.80 -2.14
N THR A 85 16.23 -12.61 -2.99
CA THR A 85 17.59 -13.10 -2.69
C THR A 85 18.62 -11.98 -2.79
N THR A 86 19.09 -11.52 -1.62
CA THR A 86 20.51 -11.19 -1.30
C THR A 86 20.96 -9.80 -0.83
N ALA A 87 20.19 -8.70 -0.87
CA ALA A 87 20.83 -7.38 -0.58
C ALA A 87 19.97 -6.33 0.15
N GLY A 88 19.49 -6.64 1.35
CA GLY A 88 18.93 -5.65 2.29
C GLY A 88 19.54 -5.81 3.69
N PRO A 89 19.31 -4.85 4.62
CA PRO A 89 19.71 -5.03 6.01
C PRO A 89 19.21 -6.39 6.51
N MET A 90 20.07 -7.10 7.23
CA MET A 90 19.77 -8.46 7.71
C MET A 90 18.43 -8.48 8.44
N GLN A 91 17.69 -9.58 8.31
CA GLN A 91 16.36 -9.76 8.93
C GLN A 91 16.37 -9.54 10.44
N THR A 92 17.55 -9.57 11.07
CA THR A 92 17.79 -9.23 12.47
C THR A 92 17.52 -7.76 12.81
N CYS A 93 17.63 -6.83 11.86
CA CYS A 93 17.52 -5.38 12.14
C CYS A 93 16.20 -4.77 11.66
N ARG A 94 15.69 -5.18 10.49
CA ARG A 94 14.46 -4.61 9.90
C ARG A 94 13.32 -5.64 9.91
N PRO A 95 12.18 -5.34 10.55
CA PRO A 95 10.99 -6.19 10.51
C PRO A 95 10.53 -6.47 9.08
N ARG A 96 9.95 -7.65 8.86
CA ARG A 96 9.44 -8.09 7.57
C ARG A 96 7.93 -8.35 7.62
N THR A 97 7.29 -8.15 6.48
CA THR A 97 5.91 -8.59 6.24
C THR A 97 5.87 -10.10 5.99
N GLN A 98 4.66 -10.68 5.90
CA GLN A 98 4.45 -12.14 5.79
C GLN A 98 5.17 -12.84 4.63
N THR A 99 5.57 -12.06 3.64
CA THR A 99 6.15 -12.44 2.37
C THR A 99 7.68 -12.38 2.38
N GLY A 100 8.28 -12.02 3.52
CA GLY A 100 9.73 -11.84 3.66
C GLY A 100 10.25 -10.51 3.10
N ARG A 101 9.37 -9.60 2.65
CA ARG A 101 9.77 -8.24 2.27
C ARG A 101 9.95 -7.37 3.51
N PRO A 102 10.99 -6.52 3.57
CA PRO A 102 11.15 -5.58 4.67
C PRO A 102 10.02 -4.55 4.68
N LEU A 103 9.58 -4.15 5.88
CA LEU A 103 8.52 -3.14 6.07
C LEU A 103 8.91 -1.82 5.37
N SER A 104 8.02 -1.22 4.57
CA SER A 104 8.26 0.08 3.90
C SER A 104 7.89 1.26 4.82
N GLY A 105 8.43 2.46 4.52
CA GLY A 105 8.25 3.65 5.36
C GLY A 105 6.90 4.33 5.18
N VAL A 106 6.20 4.01 4.09
CA VAL A 106 4.85 4.49 3.79
C VAL A 106 4.01 3.34 3.25
N VAL A 107 2.81 3.19 3.81
CA VAL A 107 1.77 2.28 3.32
C VAL A 107 0.94 3.01 2.27
N ARG A 108 0.70 2.37 1.12
CA ARG A 108 -0.02 2.98 -0.02
C ARG A 108 -1.08 2.00 -0.50
N PRO A 109 -2.19 2.46 -1.09
CA PRO A 109 -3.23 1.54 -1.56
C PRO A 109 -2.69 0.44 -2.49
N GLY A 110 -1.76 0.80 -3.39
CA GLY A 110 -1.08 -0.14 -4.28
C GLY A 110 0.14 -0.87 -3.72
N THR A 111 0.47 -0.77 -2.43
CA THR A 111 1.59 -1.57 -1.87
C THR A 111 1.21 -3.05 -1.83
N GLN A 112 1.89 -3.83 -2.67
CA GLN A 112 1.87 -5.29 -2.62
C GLN A 112 3.12 -5.74 -1.88
N SER A 113 2.96 -6.24 -0.65
CA SER A 113 4.10 -6.75 0.11
C SER A 113 4.52 -8.16 -0.37
N GLY A 114 3.70 -8.83 -1.19
CA GLY A 114 4.02 -10.06 -1.91
C GLY A 114 2.76 -10.85 -2.28
N ARG A 115 2.90 -12.01 -2.96
CA ARG A 115 1.76 -12.76 -3.51
C ARG A 115 1.49 -14.08 -2.77
N PRO A 116 0.23 -14.50 -2.54
CA PRO A 116 -0.09 -15.87 -2.13
C PRO A 116 0.33 -16.88 -3.18
N GLY A 117 0.84 -18.04 -2.74
CA GLY A 117 1.14 -19.15 -3.64
C GLY A 117 -0.10 -19.97 -4.01
N SER A 118 -1.09 -20.04 -3.11
CA SER A 118 -2.35 -20.75 -3.34
C SER A 118 -3.55 -19.98 -2.79
N LEU A 119 -4.74 -20.32 -3.30
CA LEU A 119 -6.00 -19.75 -2.82
C LEU A 119 -6.24 -20.10 -1.35
N GLU A 120 -5.95 -21.34 -0.94
CA GLU A 120 -6.09 -21.77 0.45
C GLU A 120 -5.18 -20.94 1.38
N GLN A 121 -3.93 -20.72 0.98
CA GLN A 121 -3.01 -19.87 1.74
C GLN A 121 -3.56 -18.45 1.84
N ALA A 122 -4.08 -17.90 0.75
CA ALA A 122 -4.62 -16.54 0.73
C ALA A 122 -5.84 -16.37 1.65
N LEU A 123 -6.73 -17.37 1.71
CA LEU A 123 -7.92 -17.36 2.56
C LEU A 123 -7.61 -17.62 4.03
N LYS A 124 -6.54 -18.37 4.33
CA LYS A 124 -6.11 -18.65 5.71
C LYS A 124 -5.23 -17.55 6.32
N THR A 125 -4.63 -16.69 5.50
CA THR A 125 -3.86 -15.53 5.98
C THR A 125 -4.77 -14.35 6.35
N PRO A 126 -4.35 -13.48 7.29
CA PRO A 126 -5.05 -12.23 7.58
C PRO A 126 -5.32 -11.41 6.31
N ARG A 127 -6.51 -10.79 6.21
CA ARG A 127 -6.97 -10.11 4.99
C ARG A 127 -6.12 -8.90 4.58
N THR A 128 -5.37 -8.32 5.50
CA THR A 128 -4.48 -7.15 5.28
C THR A 128 -3.00 -7.54 5.22
N ALA A 129 -2.67 -8.83 5.21
CA ALA A 129 -1.29 -9.30 5.26
C ALA A 129 -0.42 -8.86 4.05
N LYS A 130 -1.04 -8.67 2.89
CA LYS A 130 -0.36 -8.48 1.60
C LYS A 130 -0.68 -7.16 0.93
N THR A 131 -1.84 -6.61 1.26
CA THR A 131 -2.43 -5.38 0.72
C THR A 131 -2.67 -4.40 1.87
N ALA A 132 -2.55 -3.10 1.60
CA ALA A 132 -2.81 -2.05 2.59
C ALA A 132 -4.26 -2.06 3.11
N ARG A 133 -5.19 -2.61 2.33
CA ARG A 133 -6.61 -2.73 2.62
C ARG A 133 -7.04 -4.19 2.64
N PRO A 134 -8.15 -4.55 3.31
CA PRO A 134 -8.59 -5.93 3.39
C PRO A 134 -8.90 -6.49 2.00
N ILE A 135 -8.17 -7.52 1.60
CA ILE A 135 -8.24 -8.10 0.25
C ILE A 135 -9.65 -8.61 -0.09
N THR A 136 -10.07 -8.40 -1.34
CA THR A 136 -11.36 -8.83 -1.90
C THR A 136 -11.15 -9.87 -3.01
N SER A 137 -12.23 -10.56 -3.43
CA SER A 137 -12.17 -11.57 -4.49
C SER A 137 -11.76 -10.97 -5.84
N GLN A 138 -12.38 -9.85 -6.23
CA GLN A 138 -11.99 -8.99 -7.36
C GLN A 138 -11.56 -7.62 -6.83
N SER A 139 -10.78 -6.83 -7.58
CA SER A 139 -10.36 -5.48 -7.16
C SER A 139 -11.56 -4.68 -6.62
N ALA A 140 -11.39 -4.09 -5.43
CA ALA A 140 -12.48 -3.57 -4.59
C ALA A 140 -13.35 -2.50 -5.29
N ARG A 141 -12.84 -1.88 -6.36
CA ARG A 141 -13.54 -0.84 -7.12
C ARG A 141 -14.75 -1.35 -7.90
N THR A 142 -14.76 -2.63 -8.31
CA THR A 142 -15.93 -3.24 -8.97
C THR A 142 -16.98 -3.73 -7.97
N VAL A 143 -16.60 -3.94 -6.71
CA VAL A 143 -17.47 -4.51 -5.67
C VAL A 143 -18.25 -3.44 -4.90
N ARG A 144 -17.73 -2.20 -4.81
CA ARG A 144 -18.40 -1.07 -4.13
C ARG A 144 -19.67 -0.54 -4.80
N LEU A 145 -20.15 -1.18 -5.88
CA LEU A 145 -21.53 -1.06 -6.32
C LEU A 145 -22.53 -1.35 -5.17
N GLY A 146 -22.17 -2.15 -4.18
CA GLY A 146 -23.09 -2.52 -3.08
C GLY A 146 -23.37 -1.42 -2.04
N THR A 147 -22.39 -0.60 -1.66
CA THR A 147 -22.55 0.36 -0.54
C THR A 147 -22.95 1.75 -0.99
N ALA A 148 -22.50 2.21 -2.16
CA ALA A 148 -22.96 3.48 -2.72
C ALA A 148 -24.45 3.42 -3.11
N SER A 149 -24.92 2.25 -3.59
CA SER A 149 -26.34 1.99 -3.89
C SER A 149 -27.26 1.97 -2.66
N MET A 150 -26.71 1.83 -1.45
CA MET A 150 -27.50 1.84 -0.20
C MET A 150 -27.73 3.25 0.36
N LEU A 151 -26.91 4.22 -0.05
CA LEU A 151 -27.20 5.63 0.16
C LEU A 151 -28.20 6.05 -0.93
N THR A 152 -29.45 5.67 -0.73
CA THR A 152 -30.52 6.13 -1.60
C THR A 152 -30.64 7.63 -1.43
N GLU A 153 -30.16 8.40 -2.42
CA GLU A 153 -30.56 9.79 -2.54
C GLU A 153 -32.09 9.85 -2.60
N PRO A 154 -32.74 10.79 -1.91
CA PRO A 154 -34.21 10.87 -1.84
C PRO A 154 -34.89 11.03 -3.22
N GLY A 155 -34.13 11.33 -4.28
CA GLY A 155 -34.59 11.45 -5.67
C GLY A 155 -34.20 10.31 -6.62
N GLY A 156 -33.54 9.25 -6.16
CA GLY A 156 -33.05 8.14 -7.02
C GLY A 156 -31.79 8.50 -7.84
N PRO A 157 -31.28 7.58 -8.69
CA PRO A 157 -30.04 7.81 -9.44
C PRO A 157 -30.19 8.96 -10.43
N PHE A 158 -29.18 9.83 -10.50
CA PHE A 158 -29.24 11.02 -11.34
C PHE A 158 -29.46 10.71 -12.82
N ILE A 159 -28.74 9.72 -13.37
CA ILE A 159 -28.86 9.29 -14.77
C ILE A 159 -28.98 7.77 -14.82
N GLN A 160 -29.95 7.28 -15.58
CA GLN A 160 -30.05 5.86 -15.90
C GLN A 160 -29.30 5.56 -17.20
N LEU A 161 -28.15 4.90 -17.08
CA LEU A 161 -27.25 4.61 -18.21
C LEU A 161 -27.93 3.79 -19.32
N SER A 162 -28.81 2.86 -18.95
CA SER A 162 -29.55 2.01 -19.90
C SER A 162 -30.50 2.77 -20.84
N ARG A 163 -30.92 3.98 -20.45
CA ARG A 163 -31.82 4.82 -21.27
C ARG A 163 -31.07 5.81 -22.16
N LEU A 164 -29.75 5.94 -21.97
CA LEU A 164 -28.96 6.98 -22.60
C LEU A 164 -28.31 6.48 -23.90
N ASN A 165 -28.59 7.15 -25.01
CA ASN A 165 -27.96 6.84 -26.30
C ASN A 165 -26.56 7.46 -26.37
N LEU A 166 -25.54 6.70 -25.99
CA LEU A 166 -24.14 7.16 -25.91
C LEU A 166 -23.64 7.78 -27.22
N GLY A 167 -24.07 7.26 -28.38
CA GLY A 167 -23.60 7.75 -29.68
C GLY A 167 -23.98 9.21 -29.97
N LYS A 168 -25.12 9.67 -29.44
CA LYS A 168 -25.52 11.07 -29.55
C LYS A 168 -24.59 11.98 -28.75
N TYR A 169 -24.29 11.59 -27.52
CA TYR A 169 -23.44 12.36 -26.61
C TYR A 169 -21.97 12.33 -27.03
N ALA A 170 -21.51 11.23 -27.63
CA ALA A 170 -20.15 11.09 -28.15
C ALA A 170 -19.79 12.15 -29.21
N SER A 171 -20.76 12.63 -29.99
CA SER A 171 -20.56 13.70 -30.97
C SER A 171 -20.31 15.09 -30.34
N GLN A 172 -20.67 15.27 -29.07
CA GLN A 172 -20.61 16.54 -28.35
C GLN A 172 -19.50 16.50 -27.28
N PRO A 173 -18.28 17.00 -27.56
CA PRO A 173 -17.14 16.82 -26.65
C PRO A 173 -17.34 17.47 -25.27
N ASN A 174 -18.06 18.61 -25.22
CA ASN A 174 -18.31 19.35 -23.97
C ASN A 174 -19.14 18.54 -22.97
N VAL A 175 -20.01 17.67 -23.47
CA VAL A 175 -20.89 16.82 -22.66
C VAL A 175 -20.28 15.42 -22.50
N ALA A 176 -19.60 14.91 -23.53
CA ALA A 176 -18.99 13.59 -23.52
C ALA A 176 -17.91 13.44 -22.46
N ARG A 177 -17.04 14.45 -22.23
CA ARG A 177 -15.97 14.33 -21.23
C ARG A 177 -16.50 14.25 -19.79
N PRO A 178 -17.37 15.18 -19.33
CA PRO A 178 -17.97 15.05 -18.00
C PRO A 178 -18.84 13.80 -17.85
N LEU A 179 -19.52 13.37 -18.92
CA LEU A 179 -20.30 12.15 -18.91
C LEU A 179 -19.42 10.91 -18.76
N PHE A 180 -18.27 10.85 -19.45
CA PHE A 180 -17.30 9.78 -19.26
C PHE A 180 -16.79 9.74 -17.81
N GLU A 181 -16.37 10.88 -17.27
CA GLU A 181 -15.88 11.00 -15.89
C GLU A 181 -16.94 10.55 -14.89
N TYR A 182 -18.21 10.90 -15.09
CA TYR A 182 -19.32 10.42 -14.26
C TYR A 182 -19.50 8.91 -14.31
N ILE A 183 -19.58 8.33 -15.51
CA ILE A 183 -19.78 6.89 -15.65
C ILE A 183 -18.60 6.12 -15.05
N PHE A 184 -17.38 6.63 -15.24
CA PHE A 184 -16.16 5.95 -14.79
C PHE A 184 -15.90 6.10 -13.28
N TYR A 185 -16.03 7.30 -12.71
CA TYR A 185 -15.69 7.57 -11.30
C TYR A 185 -16.87 7.42 -10.34
N HIS A 186 -18.05 7.91 -10.71
CA HIS A 186 -19.23 7.89 -9.84
C HIS A 186 -19.96 6.54 -9.93
N GLU A 187 -20.39 6.15 -11.13
CA GLU A 187 -21.11 4.89 -11.34
C GLU A 187 -20.20 3.66 -11.31
N ASN A 188 -18.90 3.85 -11.59
CA ASN A 188 -17.91 2.78 -11.74
C ASN A 188 -18.30 1.71 -12.78
N ASP A 189 -19.07 2.08 -13.82
CA ASP A 189 -19.43 1.19 -14.92
C ASP A 189 -18.46 1.32 -16.10
N VAL A 190 -17.42 0.50 -16.06
CA VAL A 190 -16.34 0.50 -17.05
C VAL A 190 -16.83 0.15 -18.47
N ARG A 191 -17.89 -0.66 -18.61
CA ARG A 191 -18.35 -1.13 -19.93
C ARG A 191 -19.02 -0.01 -20.71
N HIS A 192 -19.98 0.69 -20.10
CA HIS A 192 -20.62 1.84 -20.73
C HIS A 192 -19.64 3.00 -20.92
N ALA A 193 -18.69 3.20 -19.99
CA ALA A 193 -17.61 4.18 -20.15
C ALA A 193 -16.74 3.85 -21.38
N MET A 194 -16.39 2.58 -21.57
CA MET A 194 -15.64 2.12 -22.74
C MET A 194 -16.42 2.35 -24.04
N GLU A 195 -17.70 1.98 -24.10
CA GLU A 195 -18.52 2.20 -25.31
C GLU A 195 -18.58 3.68 -25.70
N LEU A 196 -18.78 4.56 -24.72
CA LEU A 196 -18.77 6.01 -24.94
C LEU A 196 -17.40 6.51 -25.42
N ALA A 197 -16.30 6.02 -24.83
CA ALA A 197 -14.95 6.38 -25.24
C ALA A 197 -14.65 5.91 -26.67
N VAL A 198 -15.06 4.71 -27.06
CA VAL A 198 -14.90 4.20 -28.43
C VAL A 198 -15.68 5.07 -29.42
N GLN A 199 -16.94 5.39 -29.13
CA GLN A 199 -17.74 6.24 -30.03
C GLN A 199 -17.18 7.66 -30.12
N ALA A 200 -16.68 8.22 -29.02
CA ALA A 200 -16.07 9.54 -29.00
C ALA A 200 -14.71 9.58 -29.74
N THR A 201 -13.88 8.53 -29.61
CA THR A 201 -12.63 8.43 -30.40
C THR A 201 -12.91 8.35 -31.90
N GLN A 202 -13.96 7.63 -32.31
CA GLN A 202 -14.39 7.55 -33.71
C GLN A 202 -14.87 8.91 -34.22
N ALA A 203 -15.68 9.63 -33.43
CA ALA A 203 -16.15 10.98 -33.77
C ALA A 203 -14.98 11.97 -33.94
N CYS A 204 -13.93 11.85 -33.12
CA CYS A 204 -12.71 12.65 -33.21
C CYS A 204 -11.66 12.10 -34.21
N GLN A 205 -11.97 11.06 -34.98
CA GLN A 205 -11.06 10.43 -35.95
C GLN A 205 -9.69 10.04 -35.35
N PHE A 206 -9.66 9.58 -34.09
CA PHE A 206 -8.46 9.16 -33.35
C PHE A 206 -7.36 10.23 -33.17
N LYS A 207 -7.69 11.52 -33.34
CA LYS A 207 -6.71 12.62 -33.20
C LYS A 207 -6.46 13.03 -31.75
N ASP A 208 -7.45 12.88 -30.89
CA ASP A 208 -7.39 13.32 -29.51
C ASP A 208 -6.67 12.30 -28.61
N TRP A 209 -5.60 12.74 -27.93
CA TRP A 209 -4.85 11.91 -27.00
C TRP A 209 -5.66 11.54 -25.75
N TRP A 210 -6.49 12.48 -25.24
CA TRP A 210 -7.25 12.31 -24.00
C TRP A 210 -8.18 11.09 -24.07
N TRP A 211 -8.90 10.93 -25.19
CA TRP A 211 -9.80 9.78 -25.38
C TRP A 211 -9.06 8.45 -25.49
N LYS A 212 -7.84 8.43 -26.05
CA LYS A 212 -7.00 7.22 -26.07
C LYS A 212 -6.56 6.84 -24.66
N VAL A 213 -6.21 7.83 -23.83
CA VAL A 213 -5.86 7.60 -22.43
C VAL A 213 -7.06 7.05 -21.67
N GLN A 214 -8.24 7.65 -21.82
CA GLN A 214 -9.46 7.14 -21.19
C GLN A 214 -9.82 5.72 -21.63
N LEU A 215 -9.70 5.41 -22.93
CA LEU A 215 -9.90 4.07 -23.45
C LEU A 215 -8.87 3.08 -22.86
N GLY A 216 -7.60 3.49 -22.77
CA GLY A 216 -6.54 2.73 -22.10
C GLY A 216 -6.84 2.46 -20.62
N LYS A 217 -7.41 3.44 -19.89
CA LYS A 217 -7.86 3.24 -18.51
C LYS A 217 -8.96 2.18 -18.44
N CYS A 218 -9.96 2.24 -19.32
CA CYS A 218 -11.00 1.22 -19.37
C CYS A 218 -10.42 -0.18 -19.65
N TYR A 219 -9.51 -0.31 -20.62
CA TYR A 219 -8.85 -1.60 -20.90
C TYR A 219 -8.05 -2.11 -19.70
N PHE A 220 -7.31 -1.23 -19.04
CA PHE A 220 -6.54 -1.56 -17.84
C PHE A 220 -7.46 -2.09 -16.72
N THR A 221 -8.57 -1.41 -16.45
CA THR A 221 -9.55 -1.85 -15.44
C THR A 221 -10.26 -3.16 -15.79
N LEU A 222 -10.39 -3.50 -17.09
CA LEU A 222 -10.94 -4.79 -17.53
C LEU A 222 -9.91 -5.93 -17.51
N GLY A 223 -8.63 -5.66 -17.25
CA GLY A 223 -7.57 -6.67 -17.32
C GLY A 223 -6.88 -6.79 -18.70
N LEU A 224 -7.30 -6.02 -19.70
CA LEU A 224 -6.74 -6.07 -21.06
C LEU A 224 -5.44 -5.24 -21.16
N MET A 225 -4.38 -5.74 -20.54
CA MET A 225 -3.11 -5.01 -20.35
C MET A 225 -2.42 -4.63 -21.66
N ARG A 226 -2.43 -5.51 -22.67
CA ARG A 226 -1.78 -5.26 -23.97
C ARG A 226 -2.50 -4.22 -24.82
N ASP A 227 -3.83 -4.25 -24.79
CA ASP A 227 -4.64 -3.25 -25.49
C ASP A 227 -4.48 -1.88 -24.82
N ALA A 228 -4.43 -1.85 -23.48
CA ALA A 228 -4.11 -0.63 -22.73
C ALA A 228 -2.71 -0.09 -23.09
N GLU A 229 -1.69 -0.95 -23.13
CA GLU A 229 -0.33 -0.58 -23.55
C GLU A 229 -0.33 0.08 -24.95
N GLN A 230 -1.06 -0.50 -25.90
CA GLN A 230 -1.16 0.04 -27.26
C GLN A 230 -1.80 1.43 -27.27
N GLN A 231 -2.88 1.65 -26.50
CA GLN A 231 -3.54 2.95 -26.43
C GLN A 231 -2.65 4.01 -25.78
N PHE A 232 -1.95 3.68 -24.68
CA PHE A 232 -1.04 4.62 -24.03
C PHE A 232 0.16 4.97 -24.92
N ARG A 233 0.75 3.99 -25.62
CA ARG A 233 1.81 4.26 -26.61
C ARG A 233 1.29 5.13 -27.77
N SER A 234 0.05 4.92 -28.21
CA SER A 234 -0.58 5.74 -29.26
C SER A 234 -0.85 7.18 -28.79
N ALA A 235 -1.21 7.37 -27.52
CA ALA A 235 -1.38 8.68 -26.91
C ALA A 235 -0.03 9.43 -26.79
N LEU A 236 1.03 8.75 -26.32
CA LEU A 236 2.38 9.31 -26.20
C LEU A 236 2.95 9.80 -27.53
N LYS A 237 2.64 9.12 -28.64
CA LYS A 237 3.03 9.55 -29.99
C LYS A 237 2.37 10.87 -30.41
N GLN A 238 1.20 11.19 -29.87
CA GLN A 238 0.47 12.43 -30.19
C GLN A 238 0.89 13.57 -29.27
N HIS A 239 0.84 13.32 -27.96
CA HIS A 239 1.21 14.31 -26.95
C HIS A 239 1.87 13.62 -25.77
N GLN A 240 3.03 14.12 -25.37
CA GLN A 240 3.77 13.61 -24.23
C GLN A 240 3.23 14.25 -22.96
N VAL A 241 2.60 13.47 -22.09
CA VAL A 241 2.04 13.91 -20.81
C VAL A 241 2.56 13.01 -19.70
N VAL A 242 2.90 13.58 -18.55
CA VAL A 242 3.36 12.83 -17.37
C VAL A 242 2.39 11.71 -16.99
N GLU A 243 1.08 11.98 -16.96
CA GLU A 243 0.03 10.98 -16.69
C GLU A 243 0.19 9.73 -17.57
N THR A 244 0.46 9.90 -18.87
CA THR A 244 0.58 8.77 -19.79
C THR A 244 1.81 7.91 -19.54
N PHE A 245 2.93 8.50 -19.10
CA PHE A 245 4.12 7.74 -18.69
C PHE A 245 3.84 6.93 -17.43
N LEU A 246 3.20 7.53 -16.42
CA LEU A 246 2.83 6.85 -15.17
C LEU A 246 1.89 5.67 -15.43
N ARG A 247 0.85 5.87 -16.25
CA ARG A 247 -0.10 4.81 -16.63
C ARG A 247 0.59 3.66 -17.36
N LEU A 248 1.50 3.97 -18.27
CA LEU A 248 2.26 2.96 -19.00
C LEU A 248 3.22 2.19 -18.06
N ALA A 249 3.87 2.88 -17.12
CA ALA A 249 4.67 2.23 -16.09
C ALA A 249 3.82 1.27 -15.23
N ARG A 250 2.59 1.65 -14.87
CA ARG A 250 1.64 0.78 -14.14
C ARG A 250 1.26 -0.47 -14.93
N VAL A 251 0.99 -0.34 -16.23
CA VAL A 251 0.79 -1.50 -17.12
C VAL A 251 2.00 -2.44 -17.08
N TYR A 252 3.22 -1.92 -17.14
CA TYR A 252 4.42 -2.77 -17.06
C TYR A 252 4.66 -3.40 -15.69
N VAL A 253 4.33 -2.70 -14.60
CA VAL A 253 4.35 -3.28 -13.25
C VAL A 253 3.40 -4.46 -13.16
N ARG A 254 2.19 -4.31 -13.72
CA ARG A 254 1.17 -5.37 -13.74
C ARG A 254 1.58 -6.58 -14.58
N LEU A 255 2.27 -6.35 -15.70
CA LEU A 255 2.89 -7.37 -16.55
C LEU A 255 4.17 -8.00 -15.94
N ASP A 256 4.60 -7.58 -14.75
CA ASP A 256 5.85 -7.98 -14.07
C ASP A 256 7.12 -7.67 -14.90
N GLN A 257 7.14 -6.53 -15.58
CA GLN A 257 8.27 -6.02 -16.37
C GLN A 257 8.84 -4.72 -15.76
N PRO A 258 9.49 -4.78 -14.57
CA PRO A 258 9.96 -3.58 -13.87
C PRO A 258 11.06 -2.84 -14.63
N LEU A 259 11.90 -3.53 -15.41
CA LEU A 259 12.95 -2.89 -16.22
C LEU A 259 12.35 -2.03 -17.33
N SER A 260 11.34 -2.54 -18.05
CA SER A 260 10.60 -1.77 -19.06
C SER A 260 9.91 -0.56 -18.42
N ALA A 261 9.35 -0.71 -17.23
CA ALA A 261 8.76 0.41 -16.47
C ALA A 261 9.81 1.47 -16.13
N LEU A 262 10.99 1.06 -15.65
CA LEU A 262 12.10 1.97 -15.36
C LEU A 262 12.55 2.74 -16.61
N ASP A 263 12.65 2.06 -17.76
CA ASP A 263 13.06 2.70 -19.01
C ASP A 263 12.01 3.70 -19.49
N VAL A 264 10.72 3.38 -19.36
CA VAL A 264 9.64 4.36 -19.65
C VAL A 264 9.71 5.56 -18.72
N CYS A 265 9.91 5.38 -17.42
CA CYS A 265 10.05 6.50 -16.51
C CYS A 265 11.30 7.35 -16.83
N LYS A 266 12.43 6.74 -17.20
CA LYS A 266 13.64 7.46 -17.62
C LYS A 266 13.41 8.26 -18.90
N THR A 267 12.78 7.67 -19.93
CA THR A 267 12.41 8.43 -21.14
C THR A 267 11.45 9.58 -20.81
N GLY A 268 10.53 9.38 -19.86
CA GLY A 268 9.70 10.47 -19.33
C GLY A 268 10.51 11.59 -18.69
N LEU A 269 11.57 11.27 -17.95
CA LEU A 269 12.49 12.26 -17.35
C LEU A 269 13.35 12.98 -18.39
N GLU A 270 13.68 12.36 -19.53
CA GLU A 270 14.36 13.07 -20.63
C GLU A 270 13.49 14.21 -21.19
N TYR A 271 12.17 14.03 -21.23
CA TYR A 271 11.22 15.07 -21.63
C TYR A 271 10.91 16.04 -20.48
N PHE A 272 10.81 15.53 -19.25
CA PHE A 272 10.46 16.28 -18.04
C PHE A 272 11.54 16.13 -16.96
N PRO A 273 12.64 16.90 -17.03
CA PRO A 273 13.86 16.67 -16.23
C PRO A 273 13.72 16.89 -14.72
N LYS A 274 12.58 17.42 -14.24
CA LYS A 274 12.33 17.77 -12.83
C LYS A 274 10.99 17.23 -12.32
N GLU A 275 10.44 16.23 -13.00
CA GLU A 275 9.12 15.70 -12.63
C GLU A 275 9.23 14.79 -11.39
N ILE A 276 8.52 15.17 -10.33
CA ILE A 276 8.55 14.50 -9.02
C ILE A 276 7.88 13.13 -9.11
N THR A 277 6.77 13.05 -9.83
CA THR A 277 5.98 11.80 -9.90
C THR A 277 6.74 10.65 -10.58
N LEU A 278 7.53 10.95 -11.62
CA LEU A 278 8.33 9.95 -12.33
C LEU A 278 9.54 9.47 -11.50
N THR A 279 10.24 10.40 -10.84
CA THR A 279 11.35 10.03 -9.93
C THR A 279 10.85 9.21 -8.76
N MET A 280 9.67 9.54 -8.24
CA MET A 280 8.96 8.77 -7.22
C MET A 280 8.66 7.35 -7.68
N GLU A 281 8.08 7.16 -8.88
CA GLU A 281 7.83 5.81 -9.43
C GLU A 281 9.11 5.00 -9.64
N ILE A 282 10.21 5.64 -10.05
CA ILE A 282 11.51 4.96 -10.17
C ILE A 282 11.98 4.46 -8.79
N ALA A 283 11.88 5.30 -7.75
CA ALA A 283 12.25 4.92 -6.39
C ALA A 283 11.37 3.75 -5.88
N ARG A 284 10.06 3.78 -6.15
CA ARG A 284 9.09 2.70 -5.87
C ARG A 284 9.49 1.38 -6.51
N LEU A 285 9.85 1.41 -7.79
CA LEU A 285 10.28 0.22 -8.53
C LEU A 285 11.57 -0.38 -7.94
N PHE A 286 12.53 0.45 -7.56
CA PHE A 286 13.76 -0.02 -6.90
C PHE A 286 13.51 -0.58 -5.49
N GLU A 287 12.59 -0.01 -4.71
CA GLU A 287 12.13 -0.61 -3.45
C GLU A 287 11.47 -1.98 -3.69
N GLY A 288 10.62 -2.08 -4.72
CA GLY A 288 9.96 -3.34 -5.11
C GLY A 288 10.94 -4.43 -5.56
N LEU A 289 12.03 -4.04 -6.22
CA LEU A 289 13.17 -4.91 -6.57
C LEU A 289 14.11 -5.19 -5.39
N ASN A 290 13.84 -4.62 -4.21
CA ASN A 290 14.65 -4.71 -3.01
C ASN A 290 16.09 -4.15 -3.19
N ASN A 291 16.29 -3.22 -4.14
CA ASN A 291 17.55 -2.50 -4.32
C ASN A 291 17.49 -1.15 -3.58
N ILE A 292 17.63 -1.24 -2.25
CA ILE A 292 17.48 -0.11 -1.35
C ILE A 292 18.50 1.02 -1.61
N PRO A 293 19.79 0.77 -1.91
CA PRO A 293 20.75 1.84 -2.17
C PRO A 293 20.37 2.74 -3.35
N LEU A 294 19.90 2.15 -4.46
CA LEU A 294 19.44 2.93 -5.62
C LEU A 294 18.14 3.67 -5.31
N SER A 295 17.20 3.02 -4.60
CA SER A 295 15.98 3.67 -4.15
C SER A 295 16.27 4.94 -3.32
N VAL A 296 17.17 4.85 -2.33
CA VAL A 296 17.56 5.99 -1.50
C VAL A 296 18.19 7.11 -2.33
N LYS A 297 18.96 6.76 -3.38
CA LYS A 297 19.53 7.76 -4.30
C LYS A 297 18.42 8.55 -5.00
N TYR A 298 17.43 7.87 -5.57
CA TYR A 298 16.31 8.53 -6.25
C TYR A 298 15.40 9.30 -5.30
N TYR A 299 15.16 8.81 -4.07
CA TYR A 299 14.45 9.59 -3.07
C TYR A 299 15.22 10.85 -2.65
N LYS A 300 16.56 10.80 -2.61
CA LYS A 300 17.38 12.00 -2.35
C LYS A 300 17.32 13.00 -3.50
N GLU A 301 17.34 12.54 -4.75
CA GLU A 301 17.12 13.38 -5.94
C GLU A 301 15.73 14.02 -5.89
N LEU A 302 14.71 13.25 -5.49
CA LEU A 302 13.35 13.76 -5.27
C LEU A 302 13.32 14.88 -4.22
N LEU A 303 13.97 14.68 -3.06
CA LEU A 303 14.02 15.70 -2.00
C LEU A 303 14.78 16.98 -2.39
N GLN A 304 15.67 16.93 -3.37
CA GLN A 304 16.33 18.13 -3.90
C GLN A 304 15.36 19.01 -4.69
N GLU A 305 14.38 18.41 -5.37
CA GLU A 305 13.35 19.11 -6.13
C GLU A 305 12.15 19.48 -5.25
N ASP A 306 11.66 18.55 -4.44
CA ASP A 306 10.60 18.76 -3.46
C ASP A 306 11.04 18.34 -2.05
N SER A 307 11.44 19.32 -1.26
CA SER A 307 11.82 19.11 0.14
C SER A 307 10.68 18.64 1.03
N THR A 308 9.42 18.81 0.61
CA THR A 308 8.22 18.56 1.45
C THR A 308 7.59 17.20 1.21
N HIS A 309 8.14 16.40 0.29
CA HIS A 309 7.54 15.14 -0.10
C HIS A 309 7.54 14.10 1.04
N VAL A 310 6.35 13.81 1.57
CA VAL A 310 6.16 12.94 2.76
C VAL A 310 6.76 11.56 2.58
N GLU A 311 6.55 10.96 1.41
CA GLU A 311 6.96 9.59 1.12
C GLU A 311 8.48 9.43 1.07
N ALA A 312 9.18 10.35 0.42
CA ALA A 312 10.64 10.31 0.34
C ALA A 312 11.27 10.51 1.72
N ILE A 313 10.75 11.46 2.52
CA ILE A 313 11.24 11.73 3.87
C ILE A 313 11.03 10.50 4.76
N ALA A 314 9.86 9.88 4.74
CA ALA A 314 9.55 8.70 5.56
C ALA A 314 10.38 7.47 5.15
N CYS A 315 10.52 7.18 3.85
CA CYS A 315 11.34 6.07 3.37
C CYS A 315 12.83 6.25 3.71
N ILE A 316 13.37 7.47 3.54
CA ILE A 316 14.75 7.79 3.91
C ILE A 316 14.95 7.73 5.43
N GLY A 317 14.04 8.32 6.21
CA GLY A 317 14.09 8.31 7.68
C GLY A 317 14.07 6.90 8.25
N MET A 318 13.15 6.06 7.77
CA MET A 318 13.10 4.64 8.13
C MET A 318 14.39 3.90 7.75
N GLN A 319 14.93 4.14 6.56
CA GLN A 319 16.17 3.49 6.16
C GLN A 319 17.33 3.88 7.07
N HIS A 320 17.47 5.17 7.40
CA HIS A 320 18.50 5.64 8.33
C HIS A 320 18.35 5.04 9.73
N PHE A 321 17.12 4.89 10.22
CA PHE A 321 16.83 4.25 11.50
C PHE A 321 17.36 2.82 11.55
N TYR A 322 17.04 2.00 10.53
CA TYR A 322 17.49 0.60 10.49
C TYR A 322 18.95 0.41 10.09
N THR A 323 19.62 1.44 9.58
CA THR A 323 21.09 1.45 9.36
C THR A 323 21.87 2.01 10.55
N ASP A 324 21.28 1.97 11.75
CA ASP A 324 21.92 2.40 13.00
C ASP A 324 22.26 3.91 13.05
N GLN A 325 21.43 4.75 12.40
CA GLN A 325 21.54 6.20 12.43
C GLN A 325 20.22 6.86 12.89
N PRO A 326 19.78 6.61 14.14
CA PRO A 326 18.50 7.12 14.64
C PRO A 326 18.46 8.65 14.76
N GLU A 327 19.61 9.30 14.99
CA GLU A 327 19.69 10.77 15.05
C GLU A 327 19.34 11.43 13.70
N VAL A 328 19.77 10.83 12.59
CA VAL A 328 19.46 11.32 11.24
C VAL A 328 18.00 11.05 10.92
N ALA A 329 17.50 9.85 11.25
CA ALA A 329 16.08 9.51 11.11
C ALA A 329 15.18 10.50 11.88
N LEU A 330 15.57 10.86 13.11
CA LEU A 330 14.86 11.84 13.93
C LEU A 330 14.74 13.20 13.25
N ARG A 331 15.79 13.66 12.54
CA ARG A 331 15.73 14.92 11.78
C ARG A 331 14.69 14.85 10.65
N PHE A 332 14.64 13.75 9.91
CA PHE A 332 13.66 13.54 8.86
C PHE A 332 12.22 13.48 9.40
N TYR A 333 11.97 12.74 10.49
CA TYR A 333 10.63 12.70 11.09
C TYR A 333 10.22 14.02 11.74
N ARG A 334 11.16 14.77 12.35
CA ARG A 334 10.89 16.14 12.82
C ARG A 334 10.54 17.09 11.68
N HIS A 335 11.12 16.88 10.50
CA HIS A 335 10.75 17.64 9.31
C HIS A 335 9.28 17.38 8.92
N LEU A 336 8.81 16.14 8.95
CA LEU A 336 7.38 15.82 8.72
C LEU A 336 6.47 16.50 9.75
N LEU A 337 6.89 16.53 11.02
CA LEU A 337 6.15 17.22 12.07
C LEU A 337 6.06 18.74 11.79
N GLN A 338 7.15 19.36 11.34
CA GLN A 338 7.18 20.79 10.99
C GLN A 338 6.28 21.14 9.80
N MET A 339 6.06 20.19 8.88
CA MET A 339 5.11 20.34 7.77
C MET A 339 3.64 20.26 8.21
N GLY A 340 3.36 19.99 9.49
CA GLY A 340 2.01 19.94 10.04
C GLY A 340 1.32 18.58 9.92
N ILE A 341 2.09 17.50 9.72
CA ILE A 341 1.55 16.14 9.71
C ILE A 341 1.43 15.66 11.16
N TYR A 342 0.20 15.38 11.60
CA TYR A 342 -0.11 14.92 12.96
C TYR A 342 -0.78 13.54 12.90
N ASN A 343 0.04 12.50 12.79
CA ASN A 343 -0.42 11.11 12.69
C ASN A 343 0.13 10.28 13.86
N ALA A 344 -0.65 9.29 14.32
CA ALA A 344 -0.22 8.35 15.36
C ALA A 344 1.09 7.62 14.97
N GLU A 345 1.19 7.17 13.72
CA GLU A 345 2.38 6.50 13.17
C GLU A 345 3.62 7.39 13.22
N LEU A 346 3.47 8.69 12.92
CA LEU A 346 4.58 9.62 12.94
C LEU A 346 5.11 9.82 14.37
N PHE A 347 4.21 10.01 15.33
CA PHE A 347 4.60 10.15 16.74
C PHE A 347 5.19 8.86 17.32
N ASN A 348 4.69 7.70 16.89
CA ASN A 348 5.28 6.40 17.22
C ASN A 348 6.72 6.28 16.70
N ASN A 349 6.95 6.63 15.43
CA ASN A 349 8.28 6.64 14.82
C ASN A 349 9.21 7.68 15.48
N LEU A 350 8.70 8.86 15.83
CA LEU A 350 9.44 9.87 16.59
C LEU A 350 9.83 9.36 17.99
N GLY A 351 8.91 8.72 18.71
CA GLY A 351 9.16 8.13 20.02
C GLY A 351 10.28 7.08 19.96
N LEU A 352 10.22 6.17 18.99
CA LEU A 352 11.29 5.20 18.74
C LEU A 352 12.62 5.89 18.41
N CYS A 353 12.63 6.83 17.47
CA CYS A 353 13.85 7.54 17.09
C CYS A 353 14.45 8.32 18.26
N CYS A 354 13.64 8.98 19.08
CA CYS A 354 14.08 9.68 20.30
C CYS A 354 14.73 8.71 21.28
N PHE A 355 14.11 7.55 21.53
CA PHE A 355 14.64 6.55 22.45
C PHE A 355 16.00 6.01 21.98
N TYR A 356 16.10 5.57 20.72
CA TYR A 356 17.34 5.03 20.17
C TYR A 356 18.42 6.11 19.95
N ALA A 357 18.03 7.38 19.77
CA ALA A 357 18.94 8.53 19.77
C ALA A 357 19.27 9.07 21.18
N GLN A 358 18.89 8.35 22.25
CA GLN A 358 19.14 8.71 23.65
C GLN A 358 18.53 10.04 24.12
N GLN A 359 17.48 10.52 23.43
CA GLN A 359 16.70 11.70 23.82
C GLN A 359 15.48 11.26 24.66
N TYR A 360 15.74 10.85 25.89
CA TYR A 360 14.72 10.27 26.78
C TYR A 360 13.60 11.25 27.15
N ASP A 361 13.92 12.54 27.32
CA ASP A 361 12.97 13.58 27.74
C ASP A 361 11.72 13.65 26.84
N MET A 362 11.90 13.53 25.53
CA MET A 362 10.82 13.64 24.55
C MET A 362 10.12 12.31 24.28
N THR A 363 10.72 11.18 24.67
CA THR A 363 10.29 9.85 24.24
C THR A 363 8.86 9.53 24.72
N LEU A 364 8.60 9.72 26.01
CA LEU A 364 7.28 9.42 26.60
C LEU A 364 6.19 10.33 26.05
N THR A 365 6.48 11.64 25.90
CA THR A 365 5.51 12.61 25.36
C THR A 365 5.10 12.26 23.92
N CYS A 366 6.03 11.78 23.09
CA CYS A 366 5.70 11.33 21.74
C CYS A 366 4.80 10.09 21.75
N PHE A 367 5.04 9.12 22.64
CA PHE A 367 4.18 7.93 22.74
C PHE A 367 2.79 8.26 23.30
N GLU A 368 2.67 9.17 24.26
CA GLU A 368 1.38 9.66 24.75
C GLU A 368 0.57 10.33 23.63
N GLN A 369 1.23 11.16 22.82
CA GLN A 369 0.60 11.77 21.65
C GLN A 369 0.22 10.71 20.60
N ALA A 370 1.07 9.71 20.36
CA ALA A 370 0.75 8.60 19.46
C ALA A 370 -0.52 7.86 19.91
N LEU A 371 -0.64 7.53 21.21
CA LEU A 371 -1.83 6.88 21.77
C LEU A 371 -3.08 7.76 21.67
N SER A 372 -2.95 9.08 21.84
CA SER A 372 -4.09 10.01 21.75
C SER A 372 -4.66 10.13 20.34
N LEU A 373 -3.83 9.92 19.32
CA LEU A 373 -4.20 10.00 17.89
C LEU A 373 -4.46 8.62 17.28
N ALA A 374 -4.21 7.54 18.02
CA ALA A 374 -4.26 6.19 17.50
C ALA A 374 -5.71 5.75 17.22
N THR A 375 -5.90 5.11 16.07
CA THR A 375 -7.09 4.32 15.76
C THR A 375 -6.93 2.90 16.30
N ASP A 376 -8.03 2.17 16.51
CA ASP A 376 -8.04 0.80 17.05
C ASP A 376 -7.01 -0.14 16.41
N GLU A 377 -6.76 0.01 15.09
CA GLU A 377 -5.76 -0.79 14.35
C GLU A 377 -4.31 -0.48 14.75
N SER A 378 -4.01 0.78 15.06
CA SER A 378 -2.64 1.26 15.35
C SER A 378 -2.27 1.23 16.83
N VAL A 379 -3.25 1.17 17.73
CA VAL A 379 -3.05 1.18 19.20
C VAL A 379 -2.16 0.02 19.64
N ALA A 380 -2.34 -1.17 19.06
CA ALA A 380 -1.55 -2.36 19.41
C ALA A 380 -0.06 -2.15 19.11
N ASP A 381 0.28 -1.59 17.94
CA ASP A 381 1.65 -1.33 17.53
C ASP A 381 2.33 -0.27 18.41
N VAL A 382 1.58 0.74 18.85
CA VAL A 382 2.09 1.76 19.78
C VAL A 382 2.42 1.12 21.15
N TRP A 383 1.52 0.32 21.72
CA TRP A 383 1.80 -0.40 22.98
C TRP A 383 2.95 -1.39 22.86
N TYR A 384 3.07 -2.07 21.72
CA TYR A 384 4.20 -2.94 21.42
C TYR A 384 5.52 -2.16 21.41
N ASN A 385 5.56 -0.98 20.78
CA ASN A 385 6.77 -0.15 20.75
C ASN A 385 7.11 0.45 22.12
N ILE A 386 6.12 0.84 22.92
CA ILE A 386 6.33 1.26 24.32
C ILE A 386 6.93 0.11 25.14
N SER A 387 6.52 -1.14 24.87
CA SER A 387 7.09 -2.29 25.55
C SER A 387 8.59 -2.48 25.24
N HIS A 388 9.02 -2.20 24.00
CA HIS A 388 10.44 -2.23 23.63
C HIS A 388 11.24 -1.17 24.39
N VAL A 389 10.69 0.02 24.53
CA VAL A 389 11.28 1.09 25.34
C VAL A 389 11.38 0.65 26.81
N ALA A 390 10.33 0.06 27.38
CA ALA A 390 10.34 -0.45 28.75
C ALA A 390 11.37 -1.57 28.97
N VAL A 391 11.53 -2.48 27.99
CA VAL A 391 12.60 -3.51 28.02
C VAL A 391 13.98 -2.85 27.99
N GLY A 392 14.18 -1.83 27.16
CA GLY A 392 15.45 -1.11 27.06
C GLY A 392 15.81 -0.32 28.31
N VAL A 393 14.82 0.21 29.03
CA VAL A 393 15.00 0.82 30.36
C VAL A 393 15.31 -0.23 31.44
N GLY A 394 14.84 -1.47 31.25
CA GLY A 394 15.03 -2.59 32.18
C GLY A 394 13.79 -2.97 32.99
N ASP A 395 12.70 -2.21 32.84
CA ASP A 395 11.43 -2.42 33.55
C ASP A 395 10.60 -3.53 32.91
N THR A 396 11.01 -4.77 33.15
CA THR A 396 10.35 -5.98 32.61
C THR A 396 8.87 -6.12 33.03
N ASN A 397 8.48 -5.54 34.16
CA ASN A 397 7.09 -5.54 34.62
C ASN A 397 6.19 -4.64 33.77
N LEU A 398 6.64 -3.42 33.50
CA LEU A 398 5.96 -2.47 32.62
C LEU A 398 5.88 -3.05 31.20
N ALA A 399 7.00 -3.58 30.69
CA ALA A 399 7.03 -4.24 29.38
C ALA A 399 5.97 -5.34 29.27
N GLY A 400 5.86 -6.20 30.28
CA GLY A 400 4.84 -7.27 30.31
C GLY A 400 3.40 -6.76 30.44
N GLN A 401 3.16 -5.57 30.98
CA GLN A 401 1.84 -4.93 30.98
C GLN A 401 1.52 -4.34 29.61
N CYS A 402 2.45 -3.57 29.03
CA CYS A 402 2.30 -2.98 27.70
C CYS A 402 2.05 -4.03 26.62
N LEU A 403 2.76 -5.16 26.66
CA LEU A 403 2.54 -6.27 25.72
C LEU A 403 1.15 -6.91 25.88
N ARG A 404 0.64 -7.03 27.12
CA ARG A 404 -0.73 -7.51 27.36
C ARG A 404 -1.78 -6.51 26.87
N LEU A 405 -1.51 -5.21 26.98
CA LEU A 405 -2.37 -4.18 26.40
C LEU A 405 -2.35 -4.24 24.87
N ALA A 406 -1.18 -4.44 24.26
CA ALA A 406 -1.06 -4.65 22.81
C ALA A 406 -1.89 -5.85 22.35
N LEU A 407 -1.83 -6.98 23.07
CA LEU A 407 -2.67 -8.15 22.77
C LEU A 407 -4.16 -7.91 23.00
N SER A 408 -4.53 -7.11 24.00
CA SER A 408 -5.95 -6.77 24.23
C SER A 408 -6.53 -5.90 23.11
N ALA A 409 -5.70 -5.08 22.46
CA ALA A 409 -6.07 -4.29 21.30
C ALA A 409 -6.07 -5.13 20.02
N ASP A 410 -5.02 -5.91 19.78
CA ASP A 410 -4.93 -6.88 18.68
C ASP A 410 -4.52 -8.27 19.19
N ASN A 411 -5.50 -9.16 19.24
CA ASN A 411 -5.29 -10.56 19.64
C ASN A 411 -4.41 -11.34 18.66
N ASN A 412 -4.19 -10.85 17.43
CA ASN A 412 -3.40 -11.49 16.39
C ASN A 412 -1.96 -10.94 16.29
N HIS A 413 -1.51 -10.15 17.27
CA HIS A 413 -0.20 -9.51 17.25
C HIS A 413 0.94 -10.48 17.64
N ALA A 414 1.45 -11.22 16.65
CA ALA A 414 2.49 -12.25 16.83
C ALA A 414 3.80 -11.77 17.49
N PRO A 415 4.36 -10.58 17.16
CA PRO A 415 5.57 -10.08 17.81
C PRO A 415 5.42 -9.88 19.33
N ALA A 416 4.22 -9.50 19.80
CA ALA A 416 3.96 -9.30 21.22
C ALA A 416 3.93 -10.62 21.98
N TYR A 417 3.31 -11.66 21.40
CA TYR A 417 3.39 -13.02 21.96
C TYR A 417 4.84 -13.50 22.09
N ASN A 418 5.67 -13.27 21.06
CA ASN A 418 7.08 -13.65 21.12
C ASN A 418 7.81 -12.93 22.28
N ASN A 419 7.64 -11.61 22.40
CA ASN A 419 8.32 -10.84 23.45
C ASN A 419 7.79 -11.19 24.85
N LEU A 420 6.50 -11.49 25.00
CA LEU A 420 5.95 -12.04 26.26
C LEU A 420 6.57 -13.38 26.61
N GLY A 421 6.73 -14.27 25.62
CA GLY A 421 7.41 -15.55 25.81
C GLY A 421 8.86 -15.37 26.30
N VAL A 422 9.60 -14.41 25.73
CA VAL A 422 10.96 -14.07 26.18
C VAL A 422 10.96 -13.53 27.61
N LEU A 423 10.01 -12.65 27.97
CA LEU A 423 9.89 -12.12 29.32
C LEU A 423 9.52 -13.20 30.34
N GLU A 424 8.60 -14.11 30.02
CA GLU A 424 8.25 -15.23 30.91
C GLU A 424 9.38 -16.25 31.05
N MET A 425 10.15 -16.48 29.98
CA MET A 425 11.36 -17.29 30.07
C MET A 425 12.37 -16.66 31.03
N ARG A 426 12.54 -15.32 30.99
CA ARG A 426 13.40 -14.57 31.92
C ARG A 426 12.89 -14.60 33.36
N ARG A 427 11.57 -14.69 33.57
CA ARG A 427 10.93 -14.85 34.88
C ARG A 427 11.00 -16.28 35.44
N GLY A 428 11.38 -17.26 34.62
CA GLY A 428 11.47 -18.66 35.03
C GLY A 428 10.19 -19.47 34.84
N HIS A 429 9.26 -19.02 33.99
CA HIS A 429 8.01 -19.75 33.65
C HIS A 429 8.09 -20.36 32.24
N PRO A 430 8.84 -21.47 32.02
CA PRO A 430 9.07 -22.04 30.69
C PRO A 430 7.80 -22.57 30.01
N GLU A 431 6.83 -23.09 30.77
CA GLU A 431 5.59 -23.62 30.20
C GLU A 431 4.69 -22.51 29.60
N GLN A 432 4.63 -21.35 30.26
CA GLN A 432 3.91 -20.20 29.71
C GLN A 432 4.61 -19.64 28.48
N ALA A 433 5.95 -19.55 28.53
CA ALA A 433 6.75 -19.14 27.38
C ALA A 433 6.55 -20.05 26.16
N ARG A 434 6.47 -21.37 26.38
CA ARG A 434 6.15 -22.35 25.34
C ARG A 434 4.81 -22.07 24.66
N ALA A 435 3.75 -21.82 25.42
CA ALA A 435 2.43 -21.51 24.86
C ALA A 435 2.47 -20.22 24.01
N PHE A 436 3.16 -19.19 24.50
CA PHE A 436 3.30 -17.92 23.77
C PHE A 436 4.12 -18.06 22.48
N PHE A 437 5.23 -18.80 22.48
CA PHE A 437 5.99 -19.02 21.25
C PHE A 437 5.23 -19.85 20.22
N GLN A 438 4.44 -20.83 20.66
CA GLN A 438 3.58 -21.61 19.77
C GLN A 438 2.48 -20.74 19.14
N ALA A 439 1.84 -19.86 19.94
CA ALA A 439 0.85 -18.91 19.44
C ALA A 439 1.47 -17.90 18.45
N ALA A 440 2.65 -17.36 18.76
CA ALA A 440 3.37 -16.48 17.84
C ALA A 440 3.74 -17.17 16.52
N GLY A 441 4.21 -18.42 16.58
CA GLY A 441 4.57 -19.20 15.39
C GLY A 441 3.37 -19.66 14.55
N SER A 442 2.19 -19.82 15.15
CA SER A 442 0.97 -20.15 14.40
C SER A 442 0.38 -18.91 13.70
N LEU A 443 0.43 -17.75 14.36
CA LEU A 443 -0.03 -16.48 13.80
C LEU A 443 0.91 -15.96 12.70
N ALA A 444 2.23 -16.04 12.91
CA ALA A 444 3.24 -15.55 11.99
C ALA A 444 4.31 -16.61 11.64
N PRO A 445 3.99 -17.55 10.73
CA PRO A 445 4.96 -18.58 10.28
C PRO A 445 6.19 -18.02 9.54
N TYR A 446 6.14 -16.75 9.11
CA TYR A 446 7.21 -16.05 8.40
C TYR A 446 8.24 -15.42 9.34
N LEU A 447 7.91 -15.31 10.63
CA LEU A 447 8.76 -14.71 11.65
C LEU A 447 9.72 -15.80 12.17
N PHE A 448 11.02 -15.52 12.17
CA PHE A 448 12.01 -16.54 12.55
C PHE A 448 12.22 -16.58 14.07
N GLU A 449 11.97 -15.46 14.75
CA GLU A 449 12.21 -15.22 16.17
C GLU A 449 11.40 -16.18 17.06
N PRO A 450 10.08 -16.36 16.88
CA PRO A 450 9.30 -17.33 17.67
C PRO A 450 9.79 -18.76 17.49
N HIS A 451 10.13 -19.14 16.26
CA HIS A 451 10.61 -20.48 15.97
C HIS A 451 11.98 -20.73 16.58
N TYR A 452 12.91 -19.78 16.45
CA TYR A 452 14.22 -19.87 17.09
C TYR A 452 14.10 -19.93 18.62
N ASN A 453 13.33 -19.00 19.22
CA ASN A 453 13.13 -18.97 20.67
C ASN A 453 12.48 -20.25 21.19
N TYR A 454 11.47 -20.78 20.49
CA TYR A 454 10.84 -22.04 20.85
C TYR A 454 11.82 -23.22 20.76
N ALA A 455 12.64 -23.29 19.72
CA ALA A 455 13.64 -24.35 19.56
C ALA A 455 14.71 -24.31 20.66
N THR A 456 15.16 -23.12 21.07
CA THR A 456 16.11 -22.98 22.20
C THR A 456 15.48 -23.37 23.54
N LEU A 457 14.17 -23.14 23.72
CA LEU A 457 13.45 -23.55 24.92
C LEU A 457 13.30 -25.07 24.96
N THR A 458 12.89 -25.71 23.85
CA THR A 458 12.69 -27.18 23.82
C THR A 458 14.00 -27.94 23.91
N GLU A 459 15.09 -27.42 23.34
CA GLU A 459 16.45 -27.95 23.54
C GLU A 459 16.82 -27.96 25.03
N LYS A 460 16.60 -26.84 25.74
CA LYS A 460 16.85 -26.75 27.19
C LYS A 460 15.99 -27.70 28.02
N MET A 461 14.78 -28.01 27.56
CA MET A 461 13.89 -28.99 28.19
C MET A 461 14.21 -30.45 27.83
N GLY A 462 15.13 -30.69 26.87
CA GLY A 462 15.52 -32.02 26.41
C GLY A 462 14.67 -32.60 25.27
N ASP A 463 13.69 -31.86 24.75
CA ASP A 463 12.86 -32.29 23.62
C ASP A 463 13.55 -31.93 22.28
N LEU A 464 14.51 -32.77 21.91
CA LEU A 464 15.33 -32.58 20.71
C LEU A 464 14.53 -32.70 19.41
N GLN A 465 13.49 -33.55 19.40
CA GLN A 465 12.69 -33.79 18.19
C GLN A 465 11.89 -32.55 17.80
N THR A 466 11.19 -31.94 18.77
CA THR A 466 10.45 -30.71 18.47
C THR A 466 11.38 -29.54 18.18
N SER A 467 12.52 -29.45 18.88
CA SER A 467 13.56 -28.45 18.59
C SER A 467 14.02 -28.52 17.13
N TYR A 468 14.28 -29.73 16.61
CA TYR A 468 14.71 -29.94 15.23
C TYR A 468 13.66 -29.52 14.19
N ILE A 469 12.39 -29.85 14.41
CA ILE A 469 11.31 -29.46 13.49
C ILE A 469 11.16 -27.93 13.45
N VAL A 470 11.25 -27.28 14.61
CA VAL A 470 11.03 -25.84 14.72
C VAL A 470 12.23 -25.06 14.20
N ILE A 471 13.46 -25.52 14.42
CA ILE A 471 14.65 -24.83 13.89
C ILE A 471 14.68 -24.87 12.35
N GLN A 472 14.18 -25.95 11.73
CA GLN A 472 14.00 -26.02 10.29
C GLN A 472 13.01 -24.97 9.79
N LYS A 473 11.89 -24.74 10.50
CA LYS A 473 10.95 -23.64 10.18
C LYS A 473 11.61 -22.27 10.32
N ALA A 474 12.41 -22.07 11.37
CA ALA A 474 13.17 -20.83 11.55
C ALA A 474 14.14 -20.57 10.37
N LEU A 475 14.81 -21.61 9.87
CA LEU A 475 15.71 -21.51 8.71
C LEU A 475 14.97 -21.36 7.37
N GLN A 476 13.74 -21.88 7.25
CA GLN A 476 12.88 -21.58 6.11
C GLN A 476 12.48 -20.11 6.08
N ALA A 477 12.18 -19.53 7.26
CA ALA A 477 11.86 -18.11 7.41
C ALA A 477 13.08 -17.19 7.20
N TYR A 478 14.24 -17.55 7.78
CA TYR A 478 15.49 -16.81 7.65
C TYR A 478 16.70 -17.73 7.36
N PRO A 479 16.98 -18.01 6.07
CA PRO A 479 18.03 -18.97 5.68
C PRO A 479 19.46 -18.55 6.03
N SER A 480 19.72 -17.27 6.24
CA SER A 480 21.04 -16.75 6.60
C SER A 480 21.27 -16.58 8.11
N HIS A 481 20.32 -16.98 8.96
CA HIS A 481 20.50 -16.91 10.42
C HIS A 481 21.67 -17.77 10.88
N VAL A 482 22.65 -17.17 11.56
CA VAL A 482 23.84 -17.89 12.06
C VAL A 482 23.48 -18.80 13.23
N CYS A 483 22.81 -18.26 14.26
CA CYS A 483 22.49 -19.02 15.47
C CYS A 483 21.54 -20.20 15.19
N SER A 484 20.60 -20.09 14.25
CA SER A 484 19.76 -21.24 13.87
C SER A 484 20.56 -22.33 13.15
N LYS A 485 21.58 -21.97 12.35
CA LYS A 485 22.46 -22.96 11.70
C LYS A 485 23.34 -23.67 12.71
N GLU A 486 23.84 -22.95 13.69
CA GLU A 486 24.63 -23.53 14.80
C GLU A 486 23.77 -24.49 15.61
N LEU A 487 22.59 -24.07 16.03
CA LEU A 487 21.66 -24.92 16.78
C LEU A 487 21.26 -26.16 15.96
N LEU A 488 20.99 -26.02 14.67
CA LEU A 488 20.70 -27.17 13.80
C LEU A 488 21.89 -28.15 13.73
N LYS A 489 23.14 -27.66 13.66
CA LYS A 489 24.33 -28.53 13.69
C LYS A 489 24.43 -29.28 15.02
N VAL A 490 24.22 -28.59 16.15
CA VAL A 490 24.21 -29.21 17.49
C VAL A 490 23.18 -30.34 17.54
N LEU A 491 21.94 -30.08 17.13
CA LEU A 491 20.88 -31.10 17.10
C LEU A 491 21.23 -32.27 16.17
N GLN A 492 21.81 -32.02 15.00
CA GLN A 492 22.27 -33.08 14.08
C GLN A 492 23.35 -33.96 14.70
N THR A 493 24.29 -33.38 15.47
CA THR A 493 25.27 -34.18 16.19
C THR A 493 24.61 -35.11 17.21
N HIS A 494 23.62 -34.61 17.99
CA HIS A 494 22.89 -35.44 18.93
C HIS A 494 22.16 -36.61 18.25
N PHE A 495 21.59 -36.43 17.06
CA PHE A 495 20.94 -37.51 16.32
C PHE A 495 21.93 -38.49 15.66
N SER A 496 23.19 -38.09 15.45
CA SER A 496 24.22 -38.99 14.89
C SER A 496 24.85 -39.93 15.92
N PHE A 497 24.71 -39.62 17.22
CA PHE A 497 25.25 -40.44 18.33
C PHE A 497 24.25 -41.46 18.88
N ILE A 498 22.99 -41.42 18.41
CA ILE A 498 21.91 -42.37 18.73
C ILE A 498 21.79 -43.32 17.53
#